data_AF-A0A8J3INB9-F1
#
_entry.id   AF-A0A8J3INB9-F1
#
_cell.length_a   1.000
_cell.length_b   1.000
_cell.length_c   1.000
_cell.angle_alpha   90.00
_cell.angle_beta   90.00
_cell.angle_gamma   90.00
#
_symmetry.space_group_name_H-M   'P 1'
#
loop_
_entity.id
_entity.type
_entity.pdbx_description
1 polymer ?
#
loop_
_entity_poly.entity_id
_entity_poly.type
_entity_poly.pdbx_seq_one_letter_code
_entity_poly.pdbx_strand_id
1 'polypeptide(L)' 'MPISRTNSKPLQSLFAGVAEKSEELYGHLPQQLVHRDYDPSNLLMKDQRVTAVLDFEFAGIDLRIMDVCVAL' A
#
# COMPACT_ATOMS: atom_id res chain seq x y z
N MET A 1 -26.89 14.30 9.15
CA MET A 1 -27.24 14.64 7.75
C MET A 1 -27.23 13.36 6.92
N PRO A 2 -28.28 13.05 6.15
CA PRO A 2 -28.27 11.89 5.26
C PRO A 2 -27.43 12.22 4.02
N ILE A 3 -26.41 11.42 3.76
CA ILE A 3 -25.58 11.54 2.56
C ILE A 3 -26.44 11.07 1.37
N SER A 4 -26.88 12.00 0.53
CA SER A 4 -27.69 11.71 -0.65
C SER A 4 -26.90 10.83 -1.63
N ARG A 5 -27.45 9.65 -1.98
CA ARG A 5 -26.89 8.68 -2.95
C ARG A 5 -27.03 9.14 -4.40
N THR A 6 -26.71 10.39 -4.71
CA THR A 6 -26.97 10.96 -6.03
C THR A 6 -25.66 11.08 -6.81
N ASN A 7 -25.55 10.25 -7.86
CA ASN A 7 -24.51 10.17 -8.90
C ASN A 7 -23.23 9.37 -8.60
N SER A 8 -23.37 8.05 -8.41
CA SER A 8 -22.22 7.12 -8.38
C SER A 8 -21.70 6.71 -9.76
N LYS A 9 -22.47 6.92 -10.85
CA LYS A 9 -22.09 6.47 -12.20
C LYS A 9 -20.77 7.05 -12.72
N PRO A 10 -20.49 8.36 -12.58
CA PRO A 10 -19.21 8.93 -13.03
C PRO A 10 -18.02 8.38 -12.22
N LEU A 11 -18.22 8.17 -10.92
CA LEU A 11 -17.21 7.59 -10.04
C LEU A 11 -16.93 6.13 -10.41
N GLN A 12 -17.97 5.35 -10.67
CA GLN A 12 -17.88 3.96 -11.11
C GLN A 12 -17.15 3.83 -12.45
N SER A 13 -17.45 4.70 -13.42
CA SER A 13 -16.75 4.69 -14.71
C SER A 13 -15.28 5.08 -14.58
N LEU A 14 -14.95 6.01 -13.68
CA LEU A 14 -13.56 6.37 -13.37
C LEU A 14 -12.82 5.19 -12.75
N PHE A 15 -13.40 4.54 -11.73
CA PHE A 15 -12.81 3.37 -11.09
C PHE A 15 -12.60 2.22 -12.07
N ALA A 16 -13.57 1.95 -12.95
CA ALA A 16 -13.44 0.92 -13.98
C ALA A 16 -12.27 1.21 -14.93
N GLY A 17 -12.14 2.45 -15.40
CA GLY A 17 -11.04 2.84 -16.28
C GLY A 17 -9.66 2.83 -15.61
N VAL A 18 -9.60 3.08 -14.31
CA VAL A 18 -8.35 2.93 -13.52
C VAL A 18 -8.03 1.45 -13.32
N ALA A 19 -9.01 0.63 -12.95
CA ALA A 19 -8.84 -0.81 -12.73
C ALA A 19 -8.39 -1.55 -14.00
N GLU A 20 -8.94 -1.17 -15.15
CA GLU A 20 -8.55 -1.75 -16.45
C GLU A 20 -7.07 -1.49 -16.78
N LYS A 21 -6.53 -0.34 -16.36
CA LYS A 21 -5.14 0.07 -16.66
C LYS A 21 -4.16 -0.24 -15.53
N SER A 22 -4.66 -0.51 -14.32
CA SER A 22 -3.82 -0.61 -13.14
C SER A 22 -2.88 -1.81 -13.19
N GLU A 23 -3.32 -2.95 -13.71
CA GLU A 23 -2.49 -4.17 -13.71
C GLU A 23 -1.24 -4.01 -14.57
N GLU A 24 -1.40 -3.47 -15.79
CA GLU A 24 -0.26 -3.16 -16.67
C GLU A 24 0.64 -2.09 -16.06
N LEU A 25 0.08 -1.00 -15.53
CA LEU A 25 0.86 0.08 -14.93
C LEU A 25 1.66 -0.42 -13.72
N TYR A 26 1.06 -1.25 -12.86
CA TYR A 26 1.72 -1.84 -11.70
C TYR A 26 2.88 -2.77 -12.11
N GLY A 27 2.73 -3.53 -13.20
CA GLY A 27 3.77 -4.43 -13.70
C GLY A 27 5.04 -3.73 -14.20
N HIS A 28 4.95 -2.46 -14.60
CA HIS A 28 6.09 -1.68 -15.08
C HIS A 28 6.80 -0.87 -13.98
N LEU A 29 6.22 -0.80 -12.78
CA LEU A 29 6.81 -0.08 -11.66
C LEU A 29 7.90 -0.93 -10.98
N PRO A 30 8.91 -0.32 -10.34
CA PRO A 30 9.94 -1.05 -9.63
C PRO A 30 9.35 -1.93 -8.51
N GLN A 31 9.65 -3.22 -8.55
CA GLN A 31 9.26 -4.16 -7.51
C GLN A 31 10.45 -4.60 -6.66
N GLN A 32 10.18 -4.96 -5.40
CA GLN A 32 11.15 -5.55 -4.48
C GLN A 32 10.44 -6.35 -3.39
N LEU A 33 11.20 -7.06 -2.56
CA LEU A 33 10.68 -7.60 -1.32
C LEU A 33 10.32 -6.45 -0.38
N VAL A 34 9.06 -6.40 0.03
CA VAL A 34 8.51 -5.43 0.99
C VAL A 34 7.92 -6.16 2.19
N HIS A 35 7.83 -5.48 3.33
CA HIS A 35 7.25 -6.00 4.57
C HIS A 35 5.71 -5.99 4.54
N ARG A 36 5.12 -4.99 3.88
CA ARG A 36 3.67 -4.69 3.80
C ARG A 36 2.97 -4.33 5.12
N ASP A 37 3.64 -4.54 6.25
CA ASP A 37 3.19 -4.07 7.57
C ASP A 37 4.32 -3.34 8.32
N TYR A 38 5.03 -2.45 7.62
CA TYR A 38 6.21 -1.75 8.15
C TYR A 38 5.81 -0.56 9.02
N ASP A 39 5.13 -0.81 10.14
CA ASP A 39 4.74 0.22 11.10
C ASP A 39 5.64 0.22 12.36
N PRO A 40 5.64 1.29 13.18
CA PRO A 40 6.48 1.37 14.37
C PRO A 40 6.29 0.25 15.40
N SER A 41 5.12 -0.39 15.47
CA SER A 41 4.86 -1.48 16.41
C SER A 41 5.64 -2.76 16.09
N ASN A 42 6.01 -2.94 14.81
CA ASN A 42 6.83 -4.04 14.32
C ASN A 42 8.34 -3.75 14.33
N LEU A 43 8.77 -2.59 14.85
CA LEU A 43 10.17 -2.20 14.96
C LEU A 43 10.69 -2.32 16.39
N LEU A 44 11.78 -3.07 16.58
CA LEU A 44 12.57 -2.97 17.80
C LEU A 44 13.62 -1.88 17.63
N MET A 45 13.69 -0.96 18.59
CA MET A 45 14.63 0.16 18.56
C MET A 45 15.50 0.19 19.82
N LYS A 46 16.78 0.54 19.63
CA LYS A 46 17.72 0.83 20.72
C LYS A 46 18.61 1.99 20.30
N ASP A 47 18.80 2.98 21.18
CA ASP A 47 19.67 4.14 20.95
C ASP A 47 19.36 4.86 19.61
N GLN A 48 18.06 5.04 19.32
CA GLN A 48 17.55 5.63 18.07
C GLN A 48 17.90 4.86 16.78
N ARG A 49 18.24 3.57 16.90
CA ARG A 49 18.49 2.69 15.76
C ARG A 49 17.52 1.51 15.78
N VAL A 50 17.01 1.15 14.61
CA VAL A 50 16.27 -0.10 14.42
C VAL A 50 17.25 -1.26 14.61
N THR A 51 16.91 -2.18 15.51
CA THR A 51 17.70 -3.38 15.81
C THR A 51 17.06 -4.65 15.28
N ALA A 52 15.75 -4.66 15.08
CA ALA A 52 15.02 -5.75 14.43
C ALA A 52 13.72 -5.24 13.81
N VAL A 53 13.24 -6.01 12.82
CA VAL A 53 11.90 -5.90 12.23
C VAL A 53 11.20 -7.22 12.52
N LEU A 54 9.95 -7.16 12.94
CA LEU A 54 9.12 -8.29 13.34
C LEU A 54 7.93 -8.44 12.40
N ASP A 55 7.29 -9.61 12.43
CA ASP A 55 6.01 -9.90 11.77
C ASP A 55 5.99 -9.84 10.23
N PHE A 56 6.58 -10.86 9.62
CA PHE A 56 6.72 -10.96 8.16
C PHE A 56 5.53 -11.67 7.46
N GLU A 57 4.38 -11.84 8.10
CA GLU A 57 3.30 -12.67 7.54
C GLU A 57 2.75 -12.14 6.20
N PHE A 58 2.85 -10.82 5.98
CA PHE A 58 2.43 -10.15 4.75
C PHE A 58 3.58 -9.85 3.78
N ALA A 59 4.82 -10.20 4.13
CA ALA A 59 5.99 -9.87 3.33
C ALA A 59 5.92 -10.54 1.95
N GLY A 60 6.31 -9.81 0.90
CA GLY A 60 6.24 -10.34 -0.46
C GLY A 60 6.82 -9.39 -1.51
N ILE A 61 6.83 -9.84 -2.76
CA ILE A 61 7.20 -8.97 -3.89
C ILE A 61 6.03 -8.02 -4.19
N ASP A 62 6.32 -6.73 -4.15
CA ASP A 62 5.38 -5.66 -4.49
C ASP A 62 6.12 -4.41 -4.97
N LEU A 63 5.38 -3.34 -5.27
CA LEU A 63 5.91 -2.02 -5.54
C LEU A 63 6.88 -1.59 -4.43
N ARG A 64 8.08 -1.14 -4.83
CA ARG A 64 9.15 -0.67 -3.93
C ARG A 64 8.71 0.38 -2.92
N ILE A 65 7.68 1.15 -3.25
CA ILE A 65 7.20 2.25 -2.41
C ILE A 65 6.28 1.79 -1.26
N MET A 66 5.78 0.54 -1.27
CA MET A 66 4.70 0.12 -0.37
C MET A 66 5.02 0.31 1.12
N ASP A 67 6.20 -0.10 1.58
CA ASP A 67 6.57 0.05 2.99
C ASP A 67 6.65 1.52 3.43
N VAL A 68 7.02 2.43 2.52
CA VAL A 68 7.02 3.88 2.79
C VAL A 68 5.59 4.40 2.90
N CYS A 69 4.68 3.94 2.05
CA CYS A 69 3.27 4.35 2.11
C CYS A 69 2.56 3.86 3.37
N VAL A 70 2.95 2.70 3.92
CA VAL A 70 2.40 2.16 5.17
C VAL A 70 2.98 2.86 6.40
N ALA A 71 4.24 3.26 6.35
CA ALA A 71 4.93 3.89 7.47
C ALA A 71 4.62 5.40 7.68
N LEU A 72 3.94 6.04 6.72
CA LEU A 72 3.56 7.47 6.74
C LEU A 72 2.11 7.67 7.20
#